data_AF-A0A7S0F6F8-F1
#
_entry.id   AF-A0A7S0F6F8-F1
#
_cell.length_a   1.000
_cell.length_b   1.000
_cell.length_c   1.000
_cell.angle_alpha   90.00
_cell.angle_beta   90.00
_cell.angle_gamma   90.00
#
_symmetry.space_group_name_H-M   'P 1'
#
loop_
_entity.id
_entity.type
_entity.pdbx_description
1 polymer ?
#
loop_
_entity_poly.entity_id
_entity_poly.type
_entity_poly.pdbx_seq_one_letter_code
_entity_poly.pdbx_strand_id
1 'polypeptide(L)'
;GWDGKPMPYWLFKLHGLNHFYTCEICGNETYRGRRNFELHFAETKHSLGMRALGIPNTKHFHGVTKIEDAQKLWESLQNKMDTNQFDAPKEEEYEDSHGNVLTRATYEDMARQGLL
;
A
#
# COMPACT_ATOMS: atom_id res chain seq x y z
N GLY A 1 -5.02 5.68 -36.12
CA GLY A 1 -3.59 5.48 -35.81
C GLY A 1 -3.11 6.73 -35.14
N TRP A 2 -1.93 6.71 -34.51
CA TRP A 2 -1.34 7.90 -33.89
C TRP A 2 -1.07 9.03 -34.92
N ASP A 3 -1.12 8.68 -36.21
CA ASP A 3 -1.01 9.55 -37.40
C ASP A 3 -2.36 9.82 -38.12
N GLY A 4 -3.50 9.61 -37.45
CA GLY A 4 -4.85 9.80 -38.01
C GLY A 4 -5.34 8.72 -39.00
N LYS A 5 -4.44 7.92 -39.60
CA LYS A 5 -4.80 6.79 -40.49
C LYS A 5 -5.36 5.59 -39.71
N PRO A 6 -6.42 4.89 -40.15
CA PRO A 6 -6.97 3.74 -39.43
C PRO A 6 -5.90 2.65 -39.22
N MET A 7 -5.79 2.13 -38.00
CA MET A 7 -4.79 1.10 -37.69
C MET A 7 -5.17 -0.23 -38.37
N PRO A 8 -4.21 -0.95 -38.97
CA PRO A 8 -4.46 -2.30 -39.47
C PRO A 8 -5.00 -3.21 -38.36
N TYR A 9 -5.98 -4.06 -38.68
CA TYR A 9 -6.66 -4.91 -37.71
C TYR A 9 -5.72 -5.93 -37.02
N TRP A 10 -4.69 -6.40 -37.72
CA TRP A 10 -3.68 -7.29 -37.12
C TRP A 10 -2.82 -6.59 -36.08
N LEU A 11 -2.45 -5.32 -36.31
CA LEU A 11 -1.68 -4.49 -35.38
C LEU A 11 -2.53 -4.16 -34.15
N PHE A 12 -3.81 -3.91 -34.36
CA PHE A 12 -4.81 -3.72 -33.32
C PHE A 12 -4.91 -4.95 -32.39
N LYS A 13 -4.94 -6.15 -32.98
CA LYS A 13 -4.98 -7.42 -32.25
C LYS A 13 -3.65 -7.75 -31.55
N LEU A 14 -2.52 -7.51 -32.22
CA LEU A 14 -1.16 -7.73 -31.70
C LEU A 14 -0.91 -6.91 -30.43
N HIS A 15 -1.33 -5.64 -30.41
CA HIS A 15 -1.14 -4.76 -29.24
C HIS A 15 -2.24 -4.90 -28.17
N GLY A 16 -3.17 -5.85 -28.33
CA GLY A 16 -4.22 -6.08 -27.34
C GLY A 16 -5.16 -4.89 -27.13
N LEU A 17 -5.24 -3.97 -28.10
CA LEU A 17 -6.09 -2.77 -28.03
C LEU A 17 -7.60 -3.10 -28.11
N ASN A 18 -7.94 -4.38 -28.30
CA ASN A 18 -9.33 -4.87 -28.24
C ASN A 18 -9.83 -5.11 -26.81
N HIS A 19 -8.94 -5.08 -25.82
CA HIS A 19 -9.30 -5.27 -24.42
C HIS A 19 -9.43 -3.91 -23.73
N PHE A 20 -10.53 -3.73 -23.01
CA PHE A 20 -10.78 -2.57 -22.19
C PHE A 20 -10.65 -2.97 -20.72
N TYR A 21 -9.98 -2.13 -19.95
CA TYR A 21 -9.78 -2.31 -18.52
C TYR A 21 -10.32 -1.09 -17.80
N THR A 22 -11.10 -1.31 -16.74
CA THR A 22 -11.74 -0.23 -15.97
C THR A 22 -11.04 -0.05 -14.63
N CYS A 23 -10.82 1.19 -14.23
CA CYS A 23 -10.28 1.53 -12.91
C CYS A 23 -11.28 2.35 -12.10
N GLU A 24 -11.77 1.78 -11.00
CA GLU A 24 -12.78 2.39 -10.12
C GLU A 24 -12.18 3.55 -9.33
N ILE A 25 -10.93 3.41 -8.85
CA ILE A 25 -10.18 4.47 -8.14
C ILE A 25 -10.00 5.73 -9.02
N CYS A 26 -9.96 5.55 -10.35
CA CYS A 26 -9.90 6.66 -11.31
C CYS A 26 -11.28 7.20 -11.71
N GLY A 27 -12.36 6.86 -11.01
CA GLY A 27 -13.72 7.27 -11.35
C GLY A 27 -14.34 6.45 -12.49
N ASN A 28 -14.10 5.15 -12.52
CA ASN A 28 -14.54 4.22 -13.57
C ASN A 28 -14.04 4.56 -14.98
N GLU A 29 -12.84 5.14 -15.07
CA GLU A 29 -12.18 5.41 -16.34
C GLU A 29 -11.81 4.10 -17.06
N THR A 30 -12.02 4.07 -18.38
CA THR A 30 -11.73 2.90 -19.22
C THR A 30 -10.42 3.09 -19.99
N TYR A 31 -9.46 2.21 -19.79
CA TYR A 31 -8.18 2.19 -20.48
C TYR A 31 -8.16 1.11 -21.56
N ARG A 32 -7.65 1.47 -22.73
CA ARG A 32 -7.57 0.57 -23.88
C ARG A 32 -6.21 -0.13 -23.94
N GLY A 33 -6.23 -1.46 -23.84
CA GLY A 33 -5.06 -2.32 -23.87
C GLY A 33 -4.26 -2.35 -22.57
N ARG A 34 -3.55 -3.46 -22.36
CA ARG A 34 -2.77 -3.72 -21.13
C ARG A 34 -1.74 -2.63 -20.87
N ARG A 35 -1.01 -2.17 -21.89
CA ARG A 35 0.07 -1.19 -21.74
C ARG A 35 -0.41 0.14 -21.14
N ASN A 36 -1.48 0.73 -21.69
CA ASN A 36 -2.02 1.98 -21.14
C ASN A 36 -2.57 1.76 -19.73
N PHE A 37 -3.18 0.60 -19.49
CA PHE A 37 -3.62 0.20 -18.17
C PHE A 37 -2.47 -0.13 -17.20
N GLU A 38 -1.24 -0.37 -17.61
CA GLU A 38 -0.12 -0.47 -16.66
C GLU A 38 0.45 0.93 -16.36
N LEU A 39 0.49 1.80 -17.38
CA LEU A 39 0.97 3.17 -17.23
C LEU A 39 0.08 4.02 -16.31
N HIS A 40 -1.24 3.79 -16.29
CA HIS A 40 -2.15 4.62 -15.51
C HIS A 40 -1.89 4.60 -14.00
N PHE A 41 -1.29 3.53 -13.45
CA PHE A 41 -0.96 3.46 -12.02
C PHE A 41 0.05 4.53 -11.59
N ALA A 42 0.89 5.00 -12.53
CA ALA A 42 1.84 6.08 -12.31
C ALA A 42 1.29 7.47 -12.69
N GLU A 43 0.10 7.56 -13.27
CA GLU A 43 -0.50 8.83 -13.67
C GLU A 43 -1.01 9.63 -12.47
N THR A 44 -1.03 10.95 -12.61
CA THR A 44 -1.53 11.89 -11.59
C THR A 44 -2.97 11.61 -11.20
N LYS A 45 -3.79 11.13 -12.13
CA LYS A 45 -5.21 10.83 -11.86
C LYS A 45 -5.35 9.70 -10.83
N HIS A 46 -4.60 8.61 -11.02
CA HIS A 46 -4.64 7.47 -10.11
C HIS A 46 -4.01 7.82 -8.76
N SER A 47 -2.88 8.53 -8.75
CA SER A 47 -2.24 8.95 -7.50
C SER A 47 -3.11 9.91 -6.68
N LEU A 48 -3.86 10.80 -7.34
CA LEU A 48 -4.84 11.66 -6.69
C LEU A 48 -6.02 10.85 -6.12
N GLY A 49 -6.51 9.86 -6.85
CA GLY A 49 -7.56 8.94 -6.36
C GLY A 49 -7.12 8.19 -5.12
N MET A 50 -5.91 7.62 -5.13
CA MET A 50 -5.31 6.95 -3.97
C MET A 50 -5.15 7.91 -2.79
N ARG A 51 -4.71 9.15 -3.04
CA ARG A 51 -4.59 10.18 -2.00
C ARG A 51 -5.94 10.57 -1.38
N ALA A 52 -7.02 10.61 -2.16
CA ALA A 52 -8.36 10.88 -1.65
C ALA A 52 -8.87 9.76 -0.73
N LEU A 53 -8.39 8.53 -0.92
CA LEU A 53 -8.66 7.38 -0.05
C LEU A 53 -7.75 7.34 1.19
N GLY A 54 -6.78 8.25 1.31
CA GLY A 54 -5.79 8.25 2.39
C GLY A 54 -4.70 7.18 2.25
N ILE A 55 -4.58 6.55 1.07
CA ILE A 55 -3.62 5.46 0.81
C ILE A 55 -2.43 6.00 0.00
N PRO A 56 -1.17 5.75 0.42
CA PRO A 56 -0.01 6.17 -0.36
C PRO A 56 0.13 5.33 -1.64
N ASN A 57 0.32 5.99 -2.80
CA ASN A 57 0.53 5.32 -4.09
C ASN A 57 1.95 4.71 -4.18
N THR A 58 2.14 3.57 -3.54
CA THR A 58 3.38 2.78 -3.57
C THR A 58 3.25 1.60 -4.52
N LYS A 59 4.37 0.94 -4.86
CA LYS A 59 4.37 -0.26 -5.70
C LYS A 59 3.53 -1.42 -5.16
N HIS A 60 3.23 -1.43 -3.86
CA HIS A 60 2.37 -2.45 -3.25
C HIS A 60 0.93 -2.42 -3.78
N PHE A 61 0.48 -1.25 -4.26
CA PHE A 61 -0.87 -1.06 -4.79
C PHE A 61 -0.95 -1.19 -6.32
N HIS A 62 0.14 -1.60 -6.97
CA HIS A 62 0.14 -1.77 -8.42
C HIS A 62 -0.79 -2.93 -8.83
N GLY A 63 -1.71 -2.67 -9.75
CA GLY A 63 -2.73 -3.64 -10.16
C GLY A 63 -4.05 -3.56 -9.38
N VAL A 64 -4.13 -2.75 -8.31
CA VAL A 64 -5.37 -2.58 -7.55
C VAL A 64 -6.25 -1.53 -8.22
N THR A 65 -7.46 -1.92 -8.63
CA THR A 65 -8.40 -1.01 -9.31
C THR A 65 -9.66 -0.71 -8.54
N LYS A 66 -10.08 -1.64 -7.66
CA LYS A 66 -11.27 -1.48 -6.83
C LYS A 66 -10.94 -0.75 -5.54
N ILE A 67 -11.88 0.08 -5.09
CA ILE A 67 -11.69 0.87 -3.86
C ILE A 67 -11.66 -0.05 -2.63
N GLU A 68 -12.58 -1.03 -2.59
CA GLU A 68 -12.67 -1.99 -1.48
C GLU A 68 -11.38 -2.80 -1.31
N ASP A 69 -10.81 -3.28 -2.43
CA ASP A 69 -9.58 -4.08 -2.40
C ASP A 69 -8.37 -3.25 -1.94
N ALA A 70 -8.31 -1.97 -2.32
CA ALA A 70 -7.26 -1.06 -1.87
C ALA A 70 -7.32 -0.83 -0.35
N GLN A 71 -8.51 -0.65 0.21
CA GLN A 71 -8.70 -0.46 1.65
C GLN A 71 -8.31 -1.71 2.45
N LYS A 72 -8.74 -2.90 2.02
CA LYS A 72 -8.37 -4.17 2.67
C LYS A 72 -6.87 -4.42 2.63
N LEU A 73 -6.23 -4.12 1.49
CA LEU A 73 -4.78 -4.26 1.36
C LEU A 73 -4.05 -3.27 2.28
N TRP A 74 -4.52 -2.04 2.37
CA TRP A 74 -3.94 -1.01 3.25
C TRP A 74 -4.06 -1.40 4.73
N GLU A 75 -5.23 -1.88 5.17
CA GLU A 75 -5.43 -2.36 6.54
C GLU A 75 -4.49 -3.53 6.88
N SER A 76 -4.35 -4.51 5.96
CA SER A 76 -3.42 -5.62 6.15
C SER A 76 -1.96 -5.17 6.22
N LEU A 77 -1.56 -4.18 5.43
CA LEU A 77 -0.21 -3.61 5.46
C LEU A 77 0.04 -2.82 6.74
N GLN A 78 -0.93 -2.03 7.20
CA GLN A 78 -0.81 -1.28 8.44
C GLN A 78 -0.62 -2.22 9.64
N ASN A 79 -1.44 -3.27 9.74
CA ASN A 79 -1.28 -4.29 10.79
C ASN A 79 0.10 -4.95 10.78
N LYS A 80 0.65 -5.24 9.59
CA LYS A 80 2.01 -5.80 9.46
C LYS A 80 3.09 -4.80 9.83
N MET A 81 2.90 -3.51 9.54
CA MET A 81 3.82 -2.45 9.93
C MET A 81 3.82 -2.26 11.45
N ASP A 82 2.64 -2.18 12.06
CA ASP A 82 2.48 -2.04 13.52
C ASP A 82 3.07 -3.25 14.26
N THR A 83 2.93 -4.46 13.70
CA THR A 83 3.52 -5.68 14.29
C THR A 83 5.04 -5.73 14.17
N ASN A 84 5.63 -5.14 13.11
CA ASN A 84 7.08 -5.14 12.90
C ASN A 84 7.78 -3.91 13.52
N GLN A 85 7.02 -2.96 14.04
CA GLN A 85 7.58 -1.81 14.73
C GLN A 85 8.00 -2.25 16.13
N PHE A 86 9.29 -2.60 16.28
CA PHE A 86 9.89 -2.92 17.57
C PHE A 86 9.62 -1.79 18.57
N ASP A 87 8.80 -2.08 19.57
CA ASP A 87 8.39 -1.11 20.59
C ASP A 87 9.34 -1.26 21.78
N ALA A 88 10.53 -0.65 21.67
CA ALA A 88 11.60 -0.73 22.67
C ALA A 88 11.14 -0.62 24.14
N PRO A 89 10.24 0.31 24.56
CA PRO A 89 9.79 0.36 25.95
C PRO A 89 8.95 -0.85 26.41
N LYS A 90 8.35 -1.60 25.48
CA LYS A 90 7.54 -2.79 25.75
C LYS A 90 8.31 -4.10 25.56
N GLU A 91 9.23 -4.14 24.61
CA GLU A 91 9.92 -5.37 24.18
C GLU A 91 11.35 -5.46 24.73
N GLU A 92 11.92 -4.38 25.28
CA GLU A 92 13.23 -4.40 25.96
C GLU A 92 13.08 -4.89 27.39
N GLU A 93 13.66 -6.06 27.67
CA GLU A 93 13.65 -6.74 28.97
C GLU A 93 14.91 -6.40 29.78
N TYR A 94 14.71 -6.00 31.04
CA TYR A 94 15.74 -5.74 32.04
C TYR A 94 15.63 -6.77 33.17
N GLU A 95 16.78 -7.27 33.61
CA GLU A 95 16.87 -8.14 34.79
C GLU A 95 17.13 -7.29 36.04
N ASP A 96 16.29 -7.44 37.07
CA ASP A 96 16.49 -6.78 38.35
C ASP A 96 17.58 -7.48 39.21
N SER A 97 17.92 -6.88 40.35
CA SER A 97 18.90 -7.42 41.31
C SER A 97 18.48 -8.77 41.94
N HIS A 98 17.21 -9.17 41.76
CA HIS A 98 16.61 -10.39 42.29
C HIS A 98 16.41 -11.46 41.19
N GLY A 99 16.79 -11.19 39.95
CA GLY A 99 16.67 -12.11 38.81
C GLY A 99 15.29 -12.12 38.15
N ASN A 100 14.43 -11.14 38.41
CA ASN A 100 13.15 -11.00 37.72
C ASN A 100 13.33 -10.24 36.41
N VAL A 101 12.68 -10.72 35.36
CA VAL A 101 12.68 -10.08 34.04
C VAL A 101 11.50 -9.12 33.95
N LEU A 102 11.80 -7.84 33.78
CA LEU A 102 10.85 -6.73 33.73
C LEU A 102 10.96 -6.01 32.40
N THR A 103 9.86 -5.48 31.87
CA THR A 103 9.95 -4.57 30.73
C THR A 103 10.58 -3.25 31.17
N ARG A 104 11.32 -2.58 30.28
CA ARG A 104 11.98 -1.31 30.59
C ARG A 104 11.05 -0.30 31.26
N ALA A 105 9.81 -0.16 30.77
CA ALA A 105 8.84 0.76 31.36
C ALA A 105 8.52 0.42 32.82
N THR A 106 8.37 -0.87 33.15
CA THR A 106 8.12 -1.31 34.53
C THR A 106 9.34 -1.14 35.42
N TYR A 107 10.54 -1.41 34.90
CA TYR A 107 11.80 -1.18 35.61
C TYR A 107 11.99 0.31 35.94
N GLU A 108 11.82 1.21 34.96
CA GLU A 108 11.95 2.66 35.17
C GLU A 108 10.89 3.25 36.11
N ASP A 109 9.69 2.66 36.16
CA ASP A 109 8.62 3.06 37.08
C ASP A 109 8.91 2.57 38.52
N MET A 110 9.34 1.31 38.69
CA MET A 110 9.81 0.79 39.97
C MET A 110 11.02 1.56 40.49
N ALA A 111 11.97 1.93 39.62
CA ALA A 111 13.12 2.77 39.97
C ALA A 111 12.68 4.13 40.52
N ARG A 112 11.71 4.78 39.85
CA ARG A 112 11.16 6.07 40.29
C ARG A 112 10.40 5.98 41.61
N GLN A 113 9.77 4.84 41.88
CA GLN A 113 9.08 4.55 43.14
C GLN A 113 10.04 4.08 44.25
N GLY A 114 11.31 3.82 43.94
CA GLY A 114 12.33 3.34 44.89
C GLY A 114 12.16 1.87 45.27
N LEU A 115 11.62 1.05 44.36
CA LEU A 115 11.25 -0.36 44.58
C LEU A 115 12.22 -1.36 43.93
N LEU A 116 13.41 -0.92 43.49
CA LEU A 116 14.48 -1.74 42.89
C LEU A 116 15.73 -1.81 43.76
#